data_AF-A0A4P7WV35-F1
#
_entry.id   AF-A0A4P7WV35-F1
#
_cell.length_a   1.000
_cell.length_b   1.000
_cell.length_c   1.000
_cell.angle_alpha   90.00
_cell.angle_beta   90.00
_cell.angle_gamma   90.00
#
_symmetry.space_group_name_H-M   'P 1'
#
loop_
_entity.id
_entity.type
_entity.pdbx_description
1 polymer ?
#
loop_
_entity_poly.entity_id
_entity_poly.type
_entity_poly.pdbx_seq_one_letter_code
_entity_poly.pdbx_strand_id
1 'polypeptide(L)'
;MKKQLLFLALLTIYFNVNAQIQVSNFTYNNVRNSHPSELQEFNGKIFFSAVNDGSGRELWSSNGISSNTNLVLDLEPGETSGLVTFYSTILNNELYFNANDDYSYSGGEI
;
A
#
# COMPACT_ATOMS: atom_id res chain seq x y z
N MET A 1 -18.60 37.01 -10.45
CA MET A 1 -18.45 36.65 -9.01
C MET A 1 -19.36 35.51 -8.57
N LYS A 2 -20.70 35.62 -8.65
CA LYS A 2 -21.63 34.55 -8.17
C LYS A 2 -21.41 33.16 -8.79
N LYS A 3 -21.09 33.07 -10.09
CA LYS A 3 -20.80 31.78 -10.78
C LYS A 3 -19.48 31.13 -10.32
N GLN A 4 -18.46 31.92 -10.01
CA GLN A 4 -17.18 31.41 -9.49
C GLN A 4 -17.33 30.92 -8.05
N LEU A 5 -18.12 31.63 -7.23
CA LEU A 5 -18.43 31.22 -5.87
C LEU A 5 -19.21 29.89 -5.84
N LEU A 6 -20.18 29.74 -6.74
CA LEU A 6 -20.96 28.50 -6.89
C LEU A 6 -20.09 27.33 -7.36
N PHE A 7 -19.19 27.57 -8.31
CA PHE A 7 -18.25 26.56 -8.78
C PHE A 7 -17.30 26.10 -7.68
N LEU A 8 -16.75 27.03 -6.90
CA LEU A 8 -15.86 26.70 -5.79
C LEU A 8 -16.61 25.93 -4.68
N ALA A 9 -17.86 26.30 -4.38
CA ALA A 9 -18.70 25.58 -3.42
C ALA A 9 -19.02 24.15 -3.88
N LEU A 10 -19.35 23.95 -5.16
CA LEU A 10 -19.57 22.63 -5.74
C LEU A 10 -18.30 21.78 -5.76
N LEU A 11 -17.15 22.40 -6.03
CA LEU A 11 -15.85 21.75 -6.00
C LEU A 11 -15.50 21.29 -4.59
N THR A 12 -15.72 22.13 -3.58
CA THR A 12 -15.51 21.73 -2.18
C THR A 12 -16.46 20.61 -1.75
N ILE A 13 -17.73 20.65 -2.16
CA ILE A 13 -18.69 19.57 -1.86
C ILE A 13 -18.24 18.26 -2.53
N TYR A 14 -17.84 18.29 -3.79
CA TYR A 14 -17.36 17.10 -4.52
C TYR A 14 -16.19 16.40 -3.80
N PHE A 15 -15.22 17.19 -3.30
CA PHE A 15 -14.10 16.64 -2.53
C PHE A 15 -14.48 16.18 -1.11
N ASN A 16 -15.52 16.76 -0.49
CA ASN A 16 -15.95 16.39 0.87
C ASN A 16 -16.96 15.22 0.91
N VAL A 17 -17.64 14.90 -0.19
CA VAL A 17 -18.63 13.79 -0.22
C VAL A 17 -17.94 12.42 -0.25
N ASN A 18 -16.71 12.33 -0.76
CA ASN A 18 -15.92 11.10 -0.70
C ASN A 18 -15.04 11.10 0.56
N ALA A 19 -15.64 10.76 1.71
CA ALA A 19 -14.88 10.54 2.95
C ALA A 19 -13.87 9.38 2.84
N GLN A 20 -14.02 8.54 1.80
CA GLN A 20 -13.15 7.41 1.51
C GLN A 20 -12.68 7.49 0.05
N ILE A 21 -11.37 7.57 -0.15
CA ILE A 21 -10.74 7.35 -1.46
C ILE A 21 -10.28 5.91 -1.49
N GLN A 22 -10.72 5.16 -2.50
CA GLN A 22 -10.25 3.80 -2.71
C GLN A 22 -8.80 3.86 -3.20
N VAL A 23 -7.88 3.38 -2.34
CA VAL A 23 -6.45 3.37 -2.64
C VAL A 23 -6.11 2.34 -3.72
N SER A 24 -6.62 1.12 -3.61
CA SER A 24 -6.48 0.06 -4.63
C SER A 24 -7.31 -1.16 -4.24
N ASN A 25 -7.67 -1.97 -5.23
CA ASN A 25 -8.18 -3.32 -4.99
C ASN A 25 -7.00 -4.28 -4.93
N PHE A 26 -6.89 -4.94 -3.79
CA PHE A 26 -5.97 -6.05 -3.60
C PHE A 26 -6.85 -7.25 -3.19
N THR A 27 -7.29 -8.05 -4.15
CA THR A 27 -8.22 -9.17 -3.91
C THR A 27 -7.78 -10.40 -4.69
N TYR A 28 -7.58 -11.53 -4.01
CA TYR A 28 -7.31 -12.83 -4.64
C TYR A 28 -8.62 -13.52 -5.03
N ASN A 29 -8.75 -13.92 -6.30
CA ASN A 29 -9.81 -14.81 -6.82
C ASN A 29 -11.21 -14.54 -6.22
N ASN A 30 -11.57 -13.27 -6.03
CA ASN A 30 -12.83 -12.82 -5.42
C ASN A 30 -13.15 -13.35 -4.00
N VAL A 31 -12.18 -13.90 -3.24
CA VAL A 31 -12.45 -14.44 -1.88
C VAL A 31 -11.38 -14.09 -0.82
N ARG A 32 -10.19 -13.55 -1.12
CA ARG A 32 -9.27 -13.07 -0.05
C ARG A 32 -9.21 -11.54 0.02
N ASN A 33 -9.47 -11.02 1.23
CA ASN A 33 -9.08 -9.66 1.59
C ASN A 33 -7.55 -9.55 1.59
N SER A 34 -7.02 -8.42 1.14
CA SER A 34 -5.59 -8.11 1.16
C SER A 34 -4.99 -7.85 2.53
N HIS A 35 -5.86 -7.61 3.51
CA HIS A 35 -5.50 -7.25 4.88
C HIS A 35 -4.36 -6.22 4.94
N PRO A 36 -4.52 -4.99 4.37
CA PRO A 36 -3.53 -3.93 4.53
C PRO A 36 -3.31 -3.64 6.02
N SER A 37 -2.06 -3.60 6.45
CA SER A 37 -1.71 -3.34 7.86
C SER A 37 -0.42 -2.52 7.98
N GLU A 38 -0.13 -2.08 9.21
CA GLU A 38 1.15 -1.43 9.56
C GLU A 38 1.42 -0.16 8.74
N LEU A 39 0.42 0.72 8.66
CA LEU A 39 0.47 1.96 7.89
C LEU A 39 1.47 2.96 8.49
N GLN A 40 2.41 3.45 7.67
CA GLN A 40 3.37 4.49 8.01
C GLN A 40 3.35 5.60 6.94
N GLU A 41 3.02 6.82 7.35
CA GLU A 41 3.17 7.99 6.47
C GLU A 41 4.64 8.41 6.44
N PHE A 42 5.14 8.69 5.23
CA PHE A 42 6.46 9.27 5.01
C PHE A 42 6.51 9.98 3.66
N ASN A 43 6.91 11.25 3.67
CA ASN A 43 7.07 12.09 2.47
C ASN A 43 5.84 12.12 1.55
N GLY A 44 4.63 12.20 2.11
CA GLY A 44 3.39 12.29 1.35
C GLY A 44 2.93 10.99 0.71
N LYS A 45 3.49 9.86 1.16
CA LYS A 45 3.05 8.50 0.81
C LYS A 45 2.74 7.73 2.09
N ILE A 46 1.84 6.76 1.98
CA ILE A 46 1.61 5.74 2.98
C ILE A 46 2.31 4.46 2.53
N PHE A 47 3.13 3.91 3.41
CA PHE A 47 3.75 2.60 3.30
C PHE A 47 2.97 1.61 4.16
N PHE A 48 2.70 0.41 3.66
CA PHE A 48 1.89 -0.58 4.37
C PHE A 48 2.17 -1.99 3.86
N SER A 49 1.88 -3.01 4.68
CA SER A 49 1.96 -4.41 4.27
C SER A 49 0.62 -4.89 3.70
N ALA A 50 0.63 -5.60 2.58
CA ALA A 50 -0.58 -6.18 1.98
C ALA A 50 -0.25 -7.36 1.06
N VAL A 51 -1.23 -8.23 0.83
CA VAL A 51 -1.14 -9.34 -0.16
C VAL A 51 -1.82 -8.96 -1.48
N ASN A 52 -1.29 -9.41 -2.63
CA ASN A 52 -1.91 -9.25 -3.95
C ASN A 52 -1.89 -10.56 -4.77
N ASP A 53 -2.30 -10.48 -6.05
CA ASP A 53 -2.20 -11.61 -6.98
C ASP A 53 -0.73 -11.95 -7.24
N GLY A 54 -0.32 -13.16 -6.86
CA GLY A 54 0.99 -13.73 -7.19
C GLY A 54 2.13 -13.40 -6.22
N SER A 55 1.88 -12.62 -5.15
CA SER A 55 2.89 -12.30 -4.14
C SER A 55 2.40 -12.62 -2.73
N GLY A 56 3.35 -12.87 -1.83
CA GLY A 56 3.15 -12.96 -0.39
C GLY A 56 2.66 -11.64 0.21
N ARG A 57 2.77 -11.50 1.53
CA ARG A 57 2.54 -10.19 2.16
C ARG A 57 3.75 -9.33 1.84
N GLU A 58 3.58 -8.26 1.09
CA GLU A 58 4.68 -7.41 0.63
C GLU A 58 4.54 -5.96 1.09
N LEU A 59 5.61 -5.17 0.90
CA LEU A 59 5.60 -3.73 1.19
C LEU A 59 5.06 -2.94 0.00
N TRP A 60 4.00 -2.19 0.25
CA TRP A 60 3.35 -1.32 -0.72
C TRP A 60 3.51 0.14 -0.35
N SER A 61 3.50 1.02 -1.35
CA SER A 61 3.41 2.47 -1.18
C SER A 61 2.26 3.03 -2.00
N SER A 62 1.58 4.05 -1.46
CA SER A 62 0.54 4.79 -2.20
C SER A 62 0.49 6.25 -1.75
N ASN A 63 0.06 7.16 -2.63
CA ASN A 63 -0.33 8.51 -2.23
C ASN A 63 -1.86 8.71 -2.14
N GLY A 64 -2.63 7.61 -2.22
CA GLY A 64 -4.08 7.62 -2.21
C GLY A 64 -4.73 7.50 -3.59
N ILE A 65 -3.96 7.40 -4.68
CA ILE A 65 -4.50 7.16 -6.03
C ILE A 65 -4.04 5.78 -6.51
N SER A 66 -4.98 4.99 -7.02
CA SER A 66 -4.74 3.61 -7.47
C SER A 66 -3.58 3.44 -8.44
N SER A 67 -3.38 4.37 -9.37
CA SER A 67 -2.29 4.32 -10.35
C SER A 67 -0.89 4.54 -9.77
N ASN A 68 -0.77 5.01 -8.52
CA ASN A 68 0.51 5.12 -7.83
C ASN A 68 0.63 4.24 -6.60
N THR A 69 -0.32 3.33 -6.42
CA THR A 69 -0.19 2.25 -5.47
C THR A 69 0.71 1.18 -6.08
N ASN A 70 1.96 1.10 -5.61
CA ASN A 70 2.99 0.24 -6.19
C ASN A 70 3.67 -0.60 -5.12
N LEU A 71 4.11 -1.79 -5.51
CA LEU A 71 5.04 -2.61 -4.76
C LEU A 71 6.34 -1.83 -4.59
N VAL A 72 6.80 -1.66 -3.36
CA VAL A 72 8.08 -0.99 -3.05
C VAL A 72 9.22 -1.97 -3.24
N LEU A 73 9.02 -3.20 -2.77
CA LEU A 73 9.99 -4.27 -2.84
C LEU A 73 9.23 -5.61 -2.82
N ASP A 74 9.63 -6.51 -3.72
CA ASP A 74 9.26 -7.92 -3.70
C ASP A 74 10.31 -8.64 -2.85
N LEU A 75 9.94 -9.04 -1.63
CA LEU A 75 10.85 -9.67 -0.69
C LEU A 75 10.91 -11.18 -0.87
N GLU A 76 9.80 -11.80 -1.27
CA GLU A 76 9.70 -13.23 -1.55
C GLU A 76 8.82 -13.48 -2.78
N PRO A 77 9.41 -13.74 -3.96
CA PRO A 77 8.64 -14.04 -5.15
C PRO A 77 7.85 -15.35 -5.00
N GLY A 78 6.53 -15.27 -4.99
CA GLY A 78 5.64 -16.43 -4.86
C GLY A 78 4.47 -16.18 -3.92
N GLU A 79 3.63 -17.19 -3.71
CA GLU A 79 2.43 -17.08 -2.85
C GLU A 79 2.72 -17.31 -1.35
N THR A 80 3.95 -17.70 -1.01
CA THR A 80 4.42 -17.87 0.38
C THR A 80 4.71 -16.51 1.04
N SER A 81 4.57 -16.43 2.36
CA SER A 81 4.44 -15.14 3.06
C SER A 81 5.78 -14.42 3.24
N GLY A 82 6.06 -13.41 2.40
CA GLY A 82 7.26 -12.56 2.53
C GLY A 82 7.37 -11.79 3.85
N LEU A 83 6.49 -10.83 4.12
CA LEU A 83 6.47 -10.07 5.38
C LEU A 83 5.61 -10.77 6.43
N VAL A 84 6.22 -11.27 7.49
CA VAL A 84 5.48 -11.76 8.67
C VAL A 84 5.20 -10.64 9.68
N THR A 85 6.02 -9.57 9.69
CA THR A 85 5.85 -8.40 10.57
C THR A 85 6.56 -7.17 10.01
N PHE A 86 5.88 -6.02 9.98
CA PHE A 86 6.44 -4.72 9.57
C PHE A 86 6.59 -3.80 10.79
N TYR A 87 7.81 -3.69 11.31
CA TYR A 87 8.21 -2.59 12.16
C TYR A 87 8.90 -1.55 11.29
N SER A 88 8.48 -0.29 11.42
CA SER A 88 9.14 0.82 10.76
C SER A 88 9.50 1.93 11.74
N THR A 89 10.52 2.70 11.39
CA THR A 89 10.91 3.90 12.11
C THR A 89 11.44 4.95 11.16
N ILE A 90 11.30 6.22 11.53
CA ILE A 90 11.86 7.33 10.77
C ILE A 90 13.06 7.85 11.56
N LEU A 91 14.23 7.85 10.92
CA LEU A 91 15.46 8.38 11.50
C LEU A 91 16.18 9.19 10.43
N ASN A 92 16.62 10.41 10.78
CA ASN A 92 17.36 11.30 9.87
C ASN A 92 16.69 11.53 8.50
N ASN A 93 15.37 11.66 8.47
CA ASN A 93 14.57 11.83 7.24
C ASN A 93 14.66 10.64 6.28
N GLU A 94 14.84 9.44 6.82
CA GLU A 94 14.79 8.17 6.10
C GLU A 94 13.81 7.21 6.81
N LEU A 95 13.09 6.42 6.01
CA LEU A 95 12.19 5.38 6.50
C LEU A 95 12.95 4.05 6.54
N TYR A 96 13.05 3.48 7.72
CA TYR A 96 13.60 2.15 7.97
C TYR A 96 12.46 1.18 8.24
N PHE A 97 12.59 -0.05 7.75
CA PHE A 97 11.67 -1.14 8.04
C PHE A 97 12.43 -2.46 8.12
N ASN A 98 11.94 -3.39 8.94
CA ASN A 98 12.42 -4.76 8.89
C ASN A 98 11.63 -5.55 7.84
N ALA A 99 12.33 -6.47 7.20
CA ALA A 99 11.77 -7.49 6.34
C ALA A 99 12.50 -8.79 6.66
N ASN A 100 11.77 -9.90 6.78
CA ASN A 100 12.37 -11.22 6.77
C ASN A 100 12.38 -11.66 5.30
N ASP A 101 13.48 -12.21 4.82
CA ASP A 101 13.53 -12.86 3.49
C ASP A 101 13.15 -14.35 3.56
N ASP A 102 12.67 -14.80 4.73
CA ASP A 102 12.63 -16.16 5.30
C ASP A 102 12.93 -17.28 4.28
N TYR A 103 14.18 -17.34 3.81
CA TYR A 103 14.63 -18.33 2.83
C TYR A 103 14.74 -19.69 3.52
N SER A 104 13.65 -20.45 3.58
CA SER A 104 13.69 -21.90 3.81
C SER A 104 13.46 -22.64 2.48
N TYR A 105 14.31 -22.37 1.50
CA TYR A 105 14.36 -23.12 0.25
C TYR A 105 14.71 -24.59 0.52
N SER A 106 13.72 -25.47 0.39
CA SER A 106 13.94 -26.87 0.06
C SER A 106 13.95 -27.04 -1.46
N GLY A 107 15.10 -26.77 -2.09
CA GLY A 107 15.48 -27.35 -3.37
C GLY A 107 14.79 -26.80 -4.63
N GLY A 108 15.57 -26.04 -5.39
CA GLY A 108 15.32 -25.72 -6.79
C GLY A 108 16.48 -24.88 -7.31
N GLU A 109 17.48 -25.53 -7.90
CA GLU A 109 18.60 -24.89 -8.57
C GLU A 109 18.11 -24.01 -9.73
N ILE A 110 18.78 -22.86 -9.93
CA ILE A 110 18.72 -22.09 -11.19
C ILE A 110 19.91 -22.52 -12.05
#